data_AF-A0A380MJX8-F1
#
_entry.id   AF-A0A380MJX8-F1
#
_cell.length_a   1.000
_cell.length_b   1.000
_cell.length_c   1.000
_cell.angle_alpha   90.00
_cell.angle_beta   90.00
_cell.angle_gamma   90.00
#
_symmetry.space_group_name_H-M   'P 1'
#
loop_
_entity.id
_entity.type
_entity.pdbx_description
1 polymer ?
#
loop_
_entity_poly.entity_id
_entity_poly.type
_entity_poly.pdbx_seq_one_letter_code
_entity_poly.pdbx_strand_id
1 'polypeptide(L)'
;MHKVAEIPSHAVYSFARTFWESLNYCEKDCADEYPQRLSSYSHYLTRRCLTDLQRHFDNNRGLYSYRNRVLLPTENALFNESSVKALSADSWLVKLEYNLKDEVSGSLTRYNRILYPLMVVRSNRPLDLNPLGLEVDCYYGNGPTILEQYDISEKAR
;
A
#
# COMPACT_ATOMS: atom_id res chain seq x y z
N MET A 1 -11.23 17.32 -29.99
CA MET A 1 -10.22 16.83 -29.04
C MET A 1 -10.87 16.78 -27.66
N HIS A 2 -11.28 15.60 -27.19
CA HIS A 2 -11.79 15.48 -25.81
C HIS A 2 -10.61 15.71 -24.87
N LYS A 3 -10.70 16.74 -24.03
CA LYS A 3 -9.74 16.98 -22.95
C LYS A 3 -9.83 15.76 -22.03
N VAL A 4 -8.79 14.93 -22.00
CA VAL A 4 -8.71 13.81 -21.04
C VAL A 4 -8.87 14.46 -19.66
N ALA A 5 -9.86 14.02 -18.90
CA ALA A 5 -10.10 14.57 -17.57
C ALA A 5 -8.83 14.35 -16.72
N GLU A 6 -8.29 15.46 -16.22
CA GLU A 6 -7.16 15.46 -15.29
C GLU A 6 -7.64 14.85 -13.97
N ILE A 7 -7.01 13.76 -13.52
CA ILE A 7 -7.36 13.13 -12.25
C ILE A 7 -6.78 14.01 -11.12
N PRO A 8 -7.61 14.53 -10.19
CA PRO A 8 -7.10 15.37 -9.12
C PRO A 8 -6.13 14.61 -8.19
N SER A 9 -5.05 15.26 -7.76
CA SER A 9 -4.05 14.66 -6.87
C SER A 9 -4.64 14.09 -5.57
N HIS A 10 -5.65 14.75 -4.99
CA HIS A 10 -6.32 14.24 -3.79
C HIS A 10 -7.04 12.92 -4.04
N ALA A 11 -7.59 12.70 -5.24
CA ALA A 11 -8.24 11.44 -5.61
C ALA A 11 -7.21 10.32 -5.78
N VAL A 12 -6.06 10.61 -6.41
CA VAL A 12 -4.92 9.68 -6.52
C VAL A 12 -4.40 9.28 -5.14
N TYR A 13 -4.24 10.25 -4.24
CA TYR A 13 -3.82 10.00 -2.86
C TYR A 13 -4.80 9.11 -2.11
N SER A 14 -6.09 9.47 -2.12
CA SER A 14 -7.13 8.71 -1.42
C SER A 14 -7.24 7.29 -1.95
N PHE A 15 -7.18 7.09 -3.28
CA PHE A 15 -7.11 5.77 -3.89
C PHE A 15 -5.93 4.96 -3.33
N ALA A 16 -4.72 5.49 -3.45
CA ALA A 16 -3.50 4.79 -3.06
C ALA A 16 -3.53 4.44 -1.57
N ARG A 17 -4.00 5.36 -0.74
CA ARG A 17 -4.12 5.19 0.71
C ARG A 17 -5.06 4.04 1.05
N THR A 18 -6.33 4.15 0.65
CA THR A 18 -7.37 3.15 0.96
C THR A 18 -7.02 1.78 0.40
N PHE A 19 -6.51 1.73 -0.84
CA PHE A 19 -6.08 0.49 -1.46
C PHE A 19 -4.93 -0.16 -0.67
N TRP A 20 -3.88 0.61 -0.32
CA TRP A 20 -2.69 0.06 0.33
C TRP A 20 -2.97 -0.40 1.76
N GLU A 21 -3.81 0.33 2.52
CA GLU A 21 -4.34 -0.11 3.81
C GLU A 21 -5.09 -1.44 3.65
N SER A 22 -6.01 -1.51 2.68
CA SER A 22 -6.82 -2.69 2.44
C SER A 22 -6.01 -3.91 2.01
N LEU A 23 -4.97 -3.71 1.20
CA LEU A 23 -4.12 -4.77 0.68
C LEU A 23 -3.23 -5.39 1.78
N ASN A 24 -2.77 -4.57 2.72
CA ASN A 24 -1.81 -4.98 3.76
C ASN A 24 -2.46 -5.37 5.09
N TYR A 25 -3.78 -5.23 5.23
CA TYR A 25 -4.49 -5.62 6.44
C TYR A 25 -4.61 -7.15 6.55
N CYS A 26 -4.26 -7.71 7.71
CA CYS A 26 -4.52 -9.11 8.04
C CYS A 26 -5.06 -9.14 9.47
N GLU A 27 -6.22 -9.74 9.67
CA GLU A 27 -6.85 -9.78 10.99
C GLU A 27 -6.18 -10.81 11.91
N LYS A 28 -5.80 -11.98 11.35
CA LYS A 28 -5.36 -13.15 12.10
C LYS A 28 -4.01 -13.68 11.65
N ASP A 29 -3.85 -13.97 10.37
CA ASP A 29 -2.62 -14.53 9.80
C ASP A 29 -2.42 -14.07 8.36
N CYS A 30 -1.43 -13.21 8.17
CA CYS A 30 -1.07 -12.73 6.85
C CYS A 30 -0.59 -13.83 5.90
N ALA A 31 -0.14 -15.00 6.38
CA ALA A 31 0.19 -16.10 5.48
C ALA A 31 -1.04 -16.62 4.71
N ASP A 32 -2.22 -16.55 5.30
CA ASP A 32 -3.46 -17.00 4.68
C ASP A 32 -4.20 -15.83 4.00
N GLU A 33 -4.24 -14.68 4.67
CA GLU A 33 -5.07 -13.54 4.26
C GLU A 33 -4.43 -12.70 3.16
N TYR A 34 -3.10 -12.49 3.18
CA TYR A 34 -2.44 -11.62 2.20
C TYR A 34 -2.57 -12.13 0.76
N PRO A 35 -2.38 -13.43 0.45
CA PRO A 35 -2.64 -13.96 -0.90
C PRO A 35 -4.08 -13.76 -1.36
N GLN A 36 -5.05 -13.91 -0.46
CA GLN A 36 -6.47 -13.66 -0.75
C GLN A 36 -6.70 -12.19 -1.09
N ARG A 37 -6.04 -11.27 -0.36
CA ARG A 37 -6.09 -9.83 -0.67
C ARG A 37 -5.49 -9.53 -2.04
N LEU A 38 -4.33 -10.09 -2.36
CA LEU A 38 -3.71 -9.94 -3.68
C LEU A 38 -4.67 -10.37 -4.80
N SER A 39 -5.42 -11.46 -4.60
CA SER A 39 -6.44 -11.92 -5.54
C SER A 39 -7.62 -10.95 -5.63
N SER A 40 -8.24 -10.61 -4.48
CA SER A 40 -9.44 -9.76 -4.40
C SER A 40 -9.22 -8.35 -4.94
N TYR A 41 -8.02 -7.81 -4.80
CA TYR A 41 -7.67 -6.46 -5.23
C TYR A 41 -6.84 -6.42 -6.52
N SER A 42 -6.74 -7.53 -7.24
CA SER A 42 -5.91 -7.66 -8.45
C SER A 42 -6.25 -6.66 -9.57
N HIS A 43 -7.48 -6.15 -9.62
CA HIS A 43 -7.90 -5.12 -10.60
C HIS A 43 -7.33 -3.72 -10.32
N TYR A 44 -6.80 -3.48 -9.13
CA TYR A 44 -6.14 -2.23 -8.73
C TYR A 44 -4.61 -2.36 -8.69
N LEU A 45 -4.08 -3.47 -9.22
CA LEU A 45 -2.65 -3.72 -9.37
C LEU A 45 -2.32 -3.91 -10.85
N THR A 46 -1.21 -3.31 -11.28
CA THR A 46 -0.63 -3.73 -12.57
C THR A 46 -0.26 -5.21 -12.50
N ARG A 47 -0.27 -5.90 -13.64
CA ARG A 47 0.10 -7.33 -13.69
C ARG A 47 1.52 -7.57 -13.16
N ARG A 48 2.44 -6.65 -13.47
CA ARG A 48 3.81 -6.68 -12.96
C ARG A 48 3.81 -6.58 -11.44
N CYS A 49 3.13 -5.59 -10.87
CA CYS A 49 3.13 -5.41 -9.43
C CYS A 49 2.50 -6.60 -8.70
N LEU A 50 1.38 -7.14 -9.20
CA LEU A 50 0.78 -8.35 -8.64
C LEU A 50 1.78 -9.52 -8.61
N THR A 51 2.52 -9.73 -9.71
CA THR A 51 3.53 -10.79 -9.80
C THR A 51 4.68 -10.56 -8.83
N ASP A 52 5.16 -9.32 -8.70
CA ASP A 52 6.27 -8.97 -7.80
C ASP A 52 5.86 -9.14 -6.33
N LEU A 53 4.64 -8.76 -5.95
CA LEU A 53 4.10 -8.96 -4.60
C LEU A 53 3.89 -10.44 -4.28
N GLN A 54 3.37 -11.23 -5.22
CA GLN A 54 3.23 -12.69 -5.07
C GLN A 54 4.60 -13.35 -4.87
N ARG A 55 5.58 -13.02 -5.73
CA ARG A 55 6.95 -13.54 -5.60
C ARG A 55 7.59 -13.14 -4.28
N HIS A 56 7.43 -11.88 -3.86
CA HIS A 56 7.94 -11.42 -2.58
C HIS A 56 7.32 -12.22 -1.43
N PHE A 57 6.00 -12.43 -1.46
CA PHE A 57 5.30 -13.25 -0.47
C PHE A 57 5.85 -14.68 -0.44
N ASP A 58 5.94 -15.36 -1.58
CA ASP A 58 6.40 -16.74 -1.66
C ASP A 58 7.85 -16.91 -1.19
N ASN A 59 8.73 -15.95 -1.54
CA ASN A 59 10.13 -15.97 -1.10
C ASN A 59 10.30 -15.62 0.38
N ASN A 60 9.29 -14.99 1.02
CA ASN A 60 9.40 -14.46 2.37
C ASN A 60 8.25 -14.89 3.29
N ARG A 61 7.68 -16.09 3.10
CA ARG A 61 6.50 -16.54 3.87
C ARG A 61 6.62 -16.38 5.39
N GLY A 62 7.82 -16.57 5.95
CA GLY A 62 8.08 -16.37 7.40
C GLY A 62 7.85 -14.93 7.90
N LEU A 63 7.84 -13.92 7.03
CA LEU A 63 7.48 -12.53 7.35
C LEU A 63 5.96 -12.31 7.46
N TYR A 64 5.15 -13.32 7.13
CA TYR A 64 3.69 -13.26 7.09
C TYR A 64 3.04 -14.25 8.07
N SER A 65 3.63 -15.44 8.27
CA SER A 65 3.06 -16.48 9.12
C SER A 65 2.85 -16.05 10.58
N TYR A 66 1.69 -16.42 11.14
CA TYR A 66 1.25 -16.16 12.51
C TYR A 66 1.19 -14.68 12.88
N ARG A 67 1.11 -13.79 11.89
CA ARG A 67 1.11 -12.34 12.09
C ARG A 67 -0.21 -11.75 11.69
N ASN A 68 -0.82 -11.02 12.61
CA ASN A 68 -1.76 -9.98 12.21
C ASN A 68 -0.97 -8.73 11.75
N ARG A 69 -1.57 -7.92 10.88
CA ARG A 69 -0.94 -6.72 10.36
C ARG A 69 -1.95 -5.62 10.16
N VAL A 70 -1.60 -4.42 10.59
CA VAL A 70 -2.34 -3.21 10.26
C VAL A 70 -1.39 -2.06 9.95
N LEU A 71 -1.76 -1.27 8.94
CA LEU A 71 -1.14 0.02 8.66
C LEU A 71 -1.97 1.10 9.36
N LEU A 72 -1.38 1.75 10.37
CA LEU A 72 -2.04 2.82 11.12
C LEU A 72 -1.62 4.18 10.56
N PRO A 73 -2.55 5.15 10.43
CA PRO A 73 -2.21 6.48 9.97
C PRO A 73 -1.23 7.16 10.93
N THR A 74 -0.34 8.00 10.38
CA THR A 74 0.48 8.93 11.15
C THR A 74 -0.12 10.34 11.11
N GLU A 75 0.53 11.29 11.76
CA GLU A 75 0.19 12.72 11.65
C GLU A 75 0.27 13.24 10.20
N ASN A 76 1.05 12.58 9.34
CA ASN A 76 1.21 12.90 7.92
C ASN A 76 0.23 12.14 7.00
N ALA A 77 -0.78 11.46 7.57
CA ALA A 77 -1.73 10.66 6.79
C ALA A 77 -2.78 11.50 6.03
N LEU A 78 -2.92 12.79 6.33
CA LEU A 78 -3.80 13.66 5.57
C LEU A 78 -3.17 14.02 4.23
N PHE A 79 -4.02 14.27 3.22
CA PHE A 79 -3.54 14.74 1.93
C PHE A 79 -2.78 16.06 2.09
N ASN A 80 -1.60 16.10 1.49
CA ASN A 80 -0.77 17.28 1.31
C ASN A 80 -0.37 17.29 -0.17
N GLU A 81 -0.30 18.47 -0.80
CA GLU A 81 0.12 18.61 -2.19
C GLU A 81 1.48 17.94 -2.46
N SER A 82 2.40 17.97 -1.49
CA SER A 82 3.71 17.33 -1.60
C SER A 82 3.68 15.79 -1.52
N SER A 83 2.56 15.20 -1.10
CA SER A 83 2.37 13.74 -1.01
C SER A 83 2.10 13.10 -2.37
N VAL A 84 1.77 13.88 -3.40
CA VAL A 84 1.55 13.40 -4.76
C VAL A 84 2.35 14.23 -5.75
N LYS A 85 3.20 13.57 -6.53
CA LYS A 85 3.95 14.19 -7.62
C LYS A 85 3.54 13.55 -8.95
N ALA A 86 2.96 14.33 -9.86
CA ALA A 86 2.76 13.88 -11.24
C ALA A 86 4.12 13.61 -11.90
N LEU A 87 4.25 12.43 -12.52
CA LEU A 87 5.44 12.03 -13.28
C LEU A 87 5.16 12.09 -14.79
N SER A 88 3.90 11.89 -15.18
CA SER A 88 3.38 12.06 -16.53
C SER A 88 1.89 12.41 -16.48
N ALA A 89 1.20 12.47 -17.63
CA ALA A 89 -0.25 12.64 -17.69
C ALA A 89 -1.05 11.48 -17.07
N ASP A 90 -0.42 10.30 -16.95
CA ASP A 90 -1.08 9.05 -16.56
C ASP A 90 -0.35 8.32 -15.42
N SER A 91 0.61 8.98 -14.76
CA SER A 91 1.38 8.36 -13.67
C SER A 91 1.79 9.35 -12.59
N TRP A 92 1.71 8.91 -11.34
CA TRP A 92 1.98 9.71 -10.15
C TRP A 92 2.85 8.92 -9.17
N LEU A 93 3.80 9.61 -8.54
CA LEU A 93 4.43 9.17 -7.30
C LEU A 93 3.53 9.59 -6.14
N VAL A 94 3.11 8.63 -5.32
CA VAL A 94 2.38 8.86 -4.07
C VAL A 94 3.24 8.45 -2.89
N LYS A 95 3.37 9.34 -1.91
CA LYS A 95 4.08 9.09 -0.66
C LYS A 95 3.07 8.86 0.46
N LEU A 96 3.08 7.66 1.03
CA LEU A 96 2.22 7.29 2.16
C LEU A 96 3.08 6.95 3.37
N GLU A 97 2.79 7.57 4.51
CA GLU A 97 3.44 7.25 5.78
C GLU A 97 2.49 6.45 6.66
N TYR A 98 2.98 5.33 7.20
CA TYR A 98 2.22 4.51 8.14
C TYR A 98 3.06 4.07 9.31
N ASN A 99 2.43 3.93 10.47
CA ASN A 99 2.94 3.07 11.52
C ASN A 99 2.52 1.63 11.18
N LEU A 100 3.47 0.82 10.73
CA LEU A 100 3.27 -0.61 10.54
C LEU A 100 3.27 -1.30 11.89
N LYS A 101 2.13 -1.92 12.23
CA LYS A 101 1.93 -2.70 13.45
C LYS A 101 1.75 -4.17 13.09
N ASP A 102 2.62 -5.03 13.60
CA ASP A 102 2.46 -6.49 13.56
C ASP A 102 2.43 -7.07 14.97
N GLU A 103 1.52 -8.02 15.20
CA GLU A 103 1.45 -8.81 16.42
C GLU A 103 1.48 -10.29 16.09
N VAL A 104 2.01 -11.08 17.02
CA VAL A 104 2.00 -12.55 16.98
C VAL A 104 1.34 -13.01 18.27
N SER A 105 0.27 -13.79 18.16
CA SER A 105 -0.51 -14.28 19.31
C SER A 105 -0.91 -13.17 20.29
N GLY A 106 -1.28 -11.99 19.76
CA GLY A 106 -1.68 -10.82 20.55
C GLY A 106 -0.53 -10.03 21.18
N SER A 107 0.73 -10.44 20.99
CA SER A 107 1.90 -9.71 21.45
C SER A 107 2.45 -8.85 20.32
N LEU A 108 2.65 -7.54 20.56
CA LEU A 108 3.28 -6.64 19.61
C LEU A 108 4.70 -7.12 19.29
N THR A 109 5.03 -7.24 18.00
CA THR A 109 6.36 -7.71 17.54
C THR A 109 7.07 -6.73 16.61
N ARG A 110 6.32 -5.79 16.02
CA ARG A 110 6.88 -4.72 15.20
C ARG A 110 5.98 -3.50 15.26
N TYR A 111 6.60 -2.35 15.47
CA TYR A 111 5.94 -1.05 15.37
C TYR A 111 6.93 -0.06 14.76
N ASN A 112 6.82 0.18 13.45
CA ASN A 112 7.77 1.03 12.72
C ASN A 112 7.03 2.10 11.92
N ARG A 113 7.54 3.33 11.91
CA ARG A 113 7.10 4.36 10.97
C ARG A 113 7.78 4.13 9.64
N ILE A 114 7.01 3.90 8.58
CA ILE A 114 7.52 3.55 7.25
C ILE A 114 6.90 4.50 6.21
N LEU A 115 7.75 5.03 5.34
CA LEU A 115 7.37 5.72 4.12
C LEU A 115 7.27 4.72 2.97
N TYR A 116 6.10 4.63 2.35
CA TYR A 116 5.84 3.84 1.15
C TYR A 116 5.76 4.77 -0.07
N PRO A 117 6.78 4.78 -0.95
CA PRO A 117 6.70 5.49 -2.23
C PRO A 117 6.02 4.57 -3.25
N LEU A 118 4.74 4.81 -3.54
CA LEU A 118 3.98 4.04 -4.52
C LEU A 118 4.00 4.73 -5.89
N MET A 119 4.15 3.95 -6.95
CA MET A 119 3.79 4.37 -8.30
C MET A 119 2.30 4.09 -8.50
N VAL A 120 1.55 5.10 -8.87
CA VAL A 120 0.14 4.97 -9.29
C VAL A 120 0.04 5.33 -10.76
N VAL A 121 -0.71 4.55 -11.52
CA VAL A 121 -0.92 4.75 -12.96
C VAL A 121 -2.41 4.78 -13.29
N ARG A 122 -2.76 5.44 -14.39
CA ARG A 122 -4.10 5.34 -14.97
C ARG A 122 -4.31 3.89 -15.45
N SER A 123 -5.42 3.30 -15.06
CA SER A 123 -5.78 1.96 -15.51
C SER A 123 -6.35 2.00 -16.93
N ASN A 124 -6.03 0.98 -17.72
CA ASN A 124 -6.67 0.70 -18.99
C ASN A 124 -7.80 -0.34 -18.88
N ARG A 125 -8.14 -0.77 -17.66
CA ARG A 125 -9.19 -1.76 -17.42
C ARG A 125 -10.57 -1.15 -17.60
N PRO A 126 -11.56 -1.98 -17.97
CA PRO A 126 -12.96 -1.61 -17.91
C PRO A 126 -13.38 -1.06 -16.52
N LEU A 127 -14.20 -0.01 -16.49
CA LEU A 127 -14.62 0.66 -15.26
C LEU A 127 -15.54 -0.19 -14.38
N ASP A 128 -16.22 -1.20 -14.94
CA ASP A 128 -16.99 -2.19 -14.18
C ASP A 128 -16.08 -3.08 -13.31
N LEU A 129 -14.82 -3.29 -13.73
CA LEU A 129 -13.82 -4.04 -12.97
C LEU A 129 -12.94 -3.15 -12.09
N ASN A 130 -12.63 -1.94 -12.56
CA ASN A 130 -11.87 -0.94 -11.82
C ASN A 130 -12.58 0.43 -11.87
N PRO A 131 -13.57 0.66 -11.00
CA PRO A 131 -14.35 1.90 -10.99
C PRO A 131 -13.54 3.16 -10.70
N LEU A 132 -12.38 3.01 -10.05
CA LEU A 132 -11.49 4.12 -9.73
C LEU A 132 -10.58 4.51 -10.90
N GLY A 133 -10.44 3.64 -11.91
CA GLY A 133 -9.62 3.89 -13.09
C GLY A 133 -8.13 4.06 -12.78
N LEU A 134 -7.66 3.53 -11.65
CA LEU A 134 -6.29 3.67 -11.16
C LEU A 134 -5.74 2.31 -10.73
N GLU A 135 -4.44 2.11 -10.94
CA GLU A 135 -3.70 0.93 -10.50
C GLU A 135 -2.42 1.34 -9.76
N VAL A 136 -2.01 0.54 -8.77
CA VAL A 136 -0.69 0.64 -8.16
C VAL A 136 0.29 -0.21 -8.98
N ASP A 137 1.39 0.42 -9.43
CA ASP A 137 2.52 -0.20 -10.12
C ASP A 137 3.71 -0.40 -9.17
N CYS A 138 3.41 -0.89 -7.97
CA CYS A 138 4.38 -1.19 -6.91
C CYS A 138 5.18 0.05 -6.47
N TYR A 139 6.41 -0.16 -5.98
CA TYR A 139 7.19 0.92 -5.41
C TYR A 139 7.91 1.76 -6.46
N TYR A 140 7.93 3.07 -6.23
CA TYR A 140 8.79 3.99 -6.94
C TYR A 140 10.20 4.01 -6.33
N GLY A 141 11.23 3.93 -7.17
CA GLY A 141 12.62 3.99 -6.72
C GLY A 141 13.01 2.78 -5.87
N ASN A 142 13.63 3.02 -4.72
CA ASN A 142 14.26 1.98 -3.89
C ASN A 142 13.29 1.24 -2.95
N GLY A 143 11.98 1.52 -3.00
CA GLY A 143 11.02 0.86 -2.12
C GLY A 143 10.75 1.60 -0.81
N PRO A 144 10.07 0.94 0.14
CA PRO A 144 9.73 1.53 1.43
C PRO A 144 10.97 1.86 2.27
N THR A 145 10.93 3.00 2.96
CA THR A 145 11.99 3.43 3.87
C THR A 145 11.46 3.44 5.29
N ILE A 146 12.17 2.80 6.22
CA ILE A 146 11.89 2.93 7.64
C ILE A 146 12.35 4.33 8.07
N LEU A 147 11.41 5.16 8.52
CA LEU A 147 11.68 6.49 9.05
C LEU A 147 12.05 6.44 10.53
N GLU A 148 11.38 5.58 11.28
CA GLU A 148 11.59 5.41 12.73
C GLU A 148 11.27 3.97 13.14
N GLN A 149 12.12 3.40 14.00
CA GLN A 149 11.88 2.12 14.65
C GLN A 149 11.57 2.38 16.12
N TYR A 150 10.42 1.92 16.60
CA TYR A 150 10.06 2.10 18.00
C TYR A 150 10.46 0.88 18.82
N ASP A 151 10.86 1.12 20.07
CA ASP A 151 11.02 0.04 21.04
C ASP A 151 9.64 -0.54 21.40
N ILE A 152 9.49 -1.84 21.18
CA ILE A 152 8.25 -2.58 21.39
C ILE A 152 7.86 -2.54 22.88
N SER A 153 8.84 -2.53 23.79
CA SER A 153 8.60 -2.49 25.23
C SER A 153 7.94 -1.18 25.70
N GLU A 154 8.14 -0.09 24.96
CA GLU A 154 7.53 1.20 25.23
C GLU A 154 6.12 1.32 24.63
N LYS A 155 5.82 0.57 23.56
CA LYS A 155 4.53 0.61 22.84
C LYS A 155 3.52 -0.46 23.27
N ALA A 156 3.97 -1.47 24.01
CA ALA A 156 3.11 -2.52 24.56
C ALA A 156 2.43 -2.14 25.89
N ARG A 157 2.67 -0.92 26.40
CA ARG A 157 2.04 -0.36 27.60
C ARG A 157 0.76 0.42 27.29
#